data_AF-A0A4R5XSH0-F1
#
_entry.id   AF-A0A4R5XSH0-F1
#
_cell.length_a   1.000
_cell.length_b   1.000
_cell.length_c   1.000
_cell.angle_alpha   90.00
_cell.angle_beta   90.00
_cell.angle_gamma   90.00
#
_symmetry.space_group_name_H-M   'P 1'
#
loop_
_entity.id
_entity.type
_entity.pdbx_description
1 polymer ?
#
loop_
_entity_poly.entity_id
_entity_poly.type
_entity_poly.pdbx_seq_one_letter_code
_entity_poly.pdbx_strand_id
1 'polypeptide(L)'
;MKEREAYAFIMKHDQKRRRHVFPDSNGFTLIEVIICLTILMIVASLMPLMIVSIHSAHNQIEANNEPQWDLFIIQFRNEVKLHEIQKVEPQKLTLKSTDGNVISFSKYETLLRRQVNGAGHEIYLTALKGINFSISNEMLSLEVTFSDGTKKEARFIDNHAKSAGKYNASRSPAVHSDFIFGRTPAHLKPPTNRSL
;
A
#
# COMPACT_ATOMS: atom_id res chain seq x y z
N MET A 1 -47.35 17.00 -85.74
CA MET A 1 -46.60 18.15 -85.21
C MET A 1 -46.41 18.08 -83.69
N LYS A 2 -47.41 17.65 -82.90
CA LYS A 2 -47.35 17.57 -81.43
C LYS A 2 -46.43 16.49 -80.82
N GLU A 3 -46.20 15.35 -81.50
CA GLU A 3 -45.32 14.29 -80.96
C GLU A 3 -43.85 14.68 -80.93
N ARG A 4 -43.35 15.39 -81.95
CA ARG A 4 -41.92 15.76 -82.03
C ARG A 4 -41.52 16.75 -80.94
N GLU A 5 -42.45 17.57 -80.48
CA GLU A 5 -42.24 18.49 -79.36
C GLU A 5 -42.24 17.76 -78.01
N ALA A 6 -43.03 16.69 -77.87
CA ALA A 6 -43.01 15.84 -76.67
C ALA A 6 -41.68 15.08 -76.53
N TYR A 7 -41.14 14.53 -77.62
CA TYR A 7 -39.81 13.89 -77.59
C TYR A 7 -38.67 14.89 -77.34
N ALA A 8 -38.75 16.10 -77.90
CA ALA A 8 -37.79 17.17 -77.63
C ALA A 8 -37.87 17.63 -76.17
N PHE A 9 -39.07 17.67 -75.57
CA PHE A 9 -39.27 18.03 -74.17
C PHE A 9 -38.73 16.97 -73.20
N ILE A 10 -38.96 15.68 -73.50
CA ILE A 10 -38.45 14.56 -72.70
C ILE A 10 -36.92 14.47 -72.77
N MET A 11 -36.31 14.64 -73.96
CA MET A 11 -34.84 14.63 -74.10
C MET A 11 -34.17 15.82 -73.41
N LYS A 12 -34.79 17.00 -73.40
CA LYS A 12 -34.22 18.20 -72.75
C LYS A 12 -34.30 18.13 -71.23
N HIS A 13 -35.25 17.37 -70.68
CA HIS A 13 -35.39 17.16 -69.25
C HIS A 13 -34.46 16.06 -68.68
N ASP A 14 -33.98 15.15 -69.55
CA ASP A 14 -33.08 14.06 -69.17
C ASP A 14 -31.59 14.47 -69.17
N GLN A 15 -31.19 15.41 -70.04
CA GLN A 15 -29.80 15.90 -70.09
C GLN A 15 -29.39 16.77 -68.88
N LYS A 16 -30.32 17.22 -68.02
CA LYS A 16 -30.03 18.15 -66.91
C LYS A 16 -29.85 17.45 -65.55
N ARG A 17 -29.38 16.19 -65.52
CA ARG A 17 -29.01 15.50 -64.26
C ARG A 17 -27.67 14.75 -64.29
N ARG A 18 -26.71 15.18 -65.11
CA ARG A 18 -25.31 14.79 -64.85
C ARG A 18 -24.69 15.74 -63.84
N ARG A 19 -25.12 15.61 -62.58
CA ARG A 19 -24.29 16.09 -61.47
C ARG A 19 -23.08 15.16 -61.45
N HIS A 20 -21.88 15.69 -61.69
CA HIS A 20 -20.68 15.02 -61.22
C HIS A 20 -20.80 14.96 -59.69
N VAL A 21 -21.31 13.83 -59.19
CA VAL A 21 -21.13 13.47 -57.80
C VAL A 21 -19.66 13.09 -57.73
N PHE A 22 -18.81 14.05 -57.39
CA PHE A 22 -17.53 13.69 -56.79
C PHE A 22 -17.91 12.85 -55.58
N PRO A 23 -17.53 11.56 -55.50
CA PRO A 23 -17.74 10.84 -54.27
C PRO A 23 -16.98 11.63 -53.20
N ASP A 24 -17.63 11.96 -52.08
CA ASP A 24 -16.95 12.46 -50.89
C ASP A 24 -16.06 11.33 -50.35
N SER A 25 -14.97 11.06 -51.06
CA SER A 25 -13.97 10.09 -50.67
C SER A 25 -13.11 10.74 -49.61
N ASN A 26 -13.61 10.74 -48.38
CA ASN A 26 -12.82 10.94 -47.16
C ASN A 26 -11.86 9.74 -46.98
N GLY A 27 -11.03 9.49 -47.99
CA GLY A 27 -10.01 8.47 -47.99
C GLY A 27 -8.82 9.00 -47.21
N PHE A 28 -8.35 8.21 -46.24
CA PHE A 28 -7.09 8.48 -45.56
C PHE A 28 -5.98 8.57 -46.59
N THR A 29 -5.26 9.68 -46.57
CA THR A 29 -4.10 9.83 -47.43
C THR A 29 -2.92 9.09 -46.83
N LEU A 30 -2.05 8.52 -47.68
CA LEU A 30 -0.85 7.83 -47.21
C LEU A 30 0.04 8.75 -46.36
N ILE A 31 0.07 10.05 -46.68
CA ILE A 31 0.81 11.05 -45.90
C ILE A 31 0.23 11.25 -44.49
N GLU A 32 -1.08 11.22 -44.33
CA GLU A 32 -1.76 11.32 -43.03
C GLU A 32 -1.41 10.14 -42.13
N VAL A 33 -1.38 8.92 -42.68
CA VAL A 33 -0.98 7.72 -41.93
C VAL A 33 0.49 7.78 -41.51
N ILE A 34 1.39 8.29 -42.36
CA ILE A 34 2.81 8.47 -42.02
C ILE A 34 2.98 9.50 -40.90
N ILE A 35 2.22 10.60 -40.93
CA ILE A 35 2.24 11.62 -39.88
C ILE A 35 1.72 11.04 -38.56
N CYS A 36 0.61 10.32 -38.57
CA CYS A 36 0.09 9.64 -37.38
C CYS A 36 1.09 8.62 -36.82
N LEU A 37 1.74 7.84 -37.68
CA LEU A 37 2.75 6.85 -37.27
C LEU A 37 3.99 7.53 -36.66
N THR A 38 4.45 8.66 -37.22
CA THR A 38 5.59 9.40 -36.66
C THR A 38 5.26 9.97 -35.29
N ILE A 39 4.07 10.55 -35.12
CA ILE A 39 3.60 11.03 -33.81
C ILE A 39 3.52 9.86 -32.82
N LEU A 40 2.96 8.72 -33.23
CA LEU A 40 2.89 7.53 -32.39
C LEU A 40 4.28 7.04 -31.96
N MET A 41 5.25 7.01 -32.87
CA MET A 41 6.63 6.61 -32.55
C MET A 41 7.31 7.56 -31.57
N ILE A 42 7.06 8.87 -31.69
CA ILE A 42 7.58 9.88 -30.75
C ILE A 42 6.96 9.67 -29.36
N VAL A 43 5.65 9.42 -29.29
CA VAL A 43 4.97 9.13 -28.00
C VAL A 43 5.45 7.80 -27.42
N ALA A 44 5.64 6.77 -28.25
CA ALA A 44 6.12 5.47 -27.82
C ALA A 44 7.56 5.53 -27.30
N SER A 45 8.42 6.38 -27.86
CA SER A 45 9.81 6.54 -27.39
C SER A 45 9.93 7.22 -26.02
N LEU A 46 8.88 7.93 -25.58
CA LEU A 46 8.79 8.50 -24.23
C LEU A 46 8.42 7.44 -23.17
N MET A 47 7.84 6.30 -23.55
CA MET A 47 7.41 5.26 -22.61
C MET A 47 8.60 4.62 -21.84
N PRO A 48 9.71 4.22 -22.49
CA PRO A 48 10.88 3.72 -21.77
C PRO A 48 11.46 4.71 -20.77
N LEU A 49 11.44 6.01 -21.08
CA LEU A 49 11.95 7.06 -20.18
C LEU A 49 11.14 7.15 -18.89
N MET A 50 9.81 7.04 -18.99
CA MET A 50 8.91 7.00 -17.83
C MET A 50 9.18 5.75 -16.97
N ILE A 51 9.35 4.58 -17.59
CA ILE A 51 9.59 3.33 -16.88
C ILE A 51 10.91 3.39 -16.10
N VAL A 52 11.99 3.88 -16.72
CA VAL A 52 13.30 4.01 -16.06
C VAL A 52 13.25 5.01 -14.90
N SER A 53 12.54 6.12 -15.06
CA SER A 53 12.38 7.13 -13.99
C SER A 53 11.66 6.54 -12.77
N ILE A 54 10.56 5.81 -12.98
CA ILE A 54 9.82 5.15 -11.91
C ILE A 54 10.67 4.07 -11.22
N HIS A 55 11.38 3.25 -12.01
CA HIS A 55 12.21 2.18 -11.46
C HIS A 55 13.39 2.72 -10.64
N SER A 56 14.04 3.79 -11.09
CA SER A 56 15.11 4.45 -10.33
C SER A 56 14.61 5.05 -9.01
N ALA A 57 13.42 5.66 -9.02
CA ALA A 57 12.78 6.14 -7.79
C ALA A 57 12.46 4.97 -6.84
N HIS A 58 11.96 3.85 -7.36
CA HIS A 58 11.65 2.68 -6.55
C HIS A 58 12.90 2.02 -5.94
N ASN A 59 14.00 1.90 -6.70
CA ASN A 59 15.24 1.30 -6.19
C ASN A 59 15.89 2.14 -5.07
N GLN A 60 15.75 3.47 -5.12
CA GLN A 60 16.20 4.34 -4.02
C GLN A 60 15.34 4.19 -2.76
N ILE A 61 14.06 3.85 -2.93
CA ILE A 61 13.11 3.57 -1.84
C ILE A 61 13.40 2.21 -1.20
N GLU A 62 13.67 1.17 -1.99
CA GLU A 62 14.00 -0.19 -1.51
C GLU A 62 15.32 -0.25 -0.71
N ALA A 63 16.28 0.64 -0.98
CA ALA A 63 17.53 0.71 -0.24
C ALA A 63 17.35 1.23 1.21
N ASN A 64 16.18 1.80 1.53
CA ASN A 64 15.88 2.34 2.85
C ASN A 64 14.70 1.56 3.46
N ASN A 65 14.83 1.05 4.67
CA ASN A 65 13.74 0.32 5.35
C ASN A 65 12.61 1.26 5.82
N GLU A 66 12.80 2.57 5.72
CA GLU A 66 11.84 3.62 6.11
C GLU A 66 10.47 3.47 5.41
N PRO A 67 10.37 3.40 4.07
CA PRO A 67 9.08 3.39 3.37
C PRO A 67 8.31 2.08 3.58
N GLN A 68 9.02 0.96 3.75
CA GLN A 68 8.41 -0.33 4.07
C GLN A 68 7.73 -0.31 5.45
N TRP A 69 8.37 0.32 6.44
CA TRP A 69 7.78 0.52 7.76
C TRP A 69 6.51 1.36 7.70
N ASP A 70 6.53 2.50 7.01
CA ASP A 70 5.38 3.41 7.00
C ASP A 70 4.16 2.77 6.34
N LEU A 71 4.35 2.10 5.19
CA LEU A 71 3.28 1.36 4.52
C LEU A 71 2.73 0.25 5.42
N PHE A 72 3.62 -0.50 6.08
CA PHE A 72 3.23 -1.53 7.03
C PHE A 72 2.37 -0.97 8.16
N ILE A 73 2.76 0.17 8.76
CA ILE A 73 2.01 0.78 9.86
C ILE A 73 0.60 1.20 9.42
N ILE A 74 0.45 1.71 8.20
CA ILE A 74 -0.86 2.07 7.65
C ILE A 74 -1.73 0.82 7.47
N GLN A 75 -1.19 -0.23 6.86
CA GLN A 75 -1.92 -1.49 6.62
C GLN A 75 -2.29 -2.18 7.94
N PHE A 76 -1.33 -2.30 8.86
CA PHE A 76 -1.52 -2.93 10.16
C PHE A 76 -2.52 -2.18 11.03
N ARG A 77 -2.50 -0.83 10.99
CA ARG A 77 -3.51 -0.01 11.68
C ARG A 77 -4.93 -0.33 11.19
N ASN A 78 -5.10 -0.52 9.88
CA ASN A 78 -6.39 -0.88 9.31
C ASN A 78 -6.83 -2.28 9.78
N GLU A 79 -5.91 -3.25 9.80
CA GLU A 79 -6.19 -4.60 10.31
C GLU A 79 -6.63 -4.57 11.79
N VAL A 80 -5.89 -3.88 12.66
CA VAL A 80 -6.22 -3.76 14.10
C VAL A 80 -7.53 -3.00 14.33
N LYS A 81 -7.88 -2.05 13.45
CA LYS A 81 -9.14 -1.31 13.55
C LYS A 81 -10.34 -2.17 13.12
N LEU A 82 -10.18 -2.95 12.06
CA LEU A 82 -11.25 -3.76 11.47
C LEU A 82 -11.54 -5.02 12.28
N HIS A 83 -10.54 -5.57 12.95
CA HIS A 83 -10.62 -6.88 13.60
C HIS A 83 -10.51 -6.77 15.12
N GLU A 84 -11.15 -7.67 15.85
CA GLU A 84 -11.11 -7.69 17.31
C GLU A 84 -9.84 -8.41 17.80
N ILE A 85 -9.10 -7.81 18.73
CA ILE A 85 -7.93 -8.45 19.34
C ILE A 85 -8.39 -9.60 20.25
N GLN A 86 -8.00 -10.84 19.94
CA GLN A 86 -8.26 -12.00 20.80
C GLN A 86 -7.13 -12.28 21.77
N LYS A 87 -5.89 -12.28 21.26
CA LYS A 87 -4.71 -12.70 22.04
C LYS A 87 -3.48 -11.92 21.58
N VAL A 88 -2.76 -11.38 22.55
CA VAL A 88 -1.48 -10.70 22.34
C VAL A 88 -0.39 -11.50 23.05
N GLU A 89 0.56 -12.02 22.29
CA GLU A 89 1.77 -12.67 22.78
C GLU A 89 2.99 -11.93 22.22
N PRO A 90 4.16 -11.95 22.89
CA PRO A 90 5.33 -11.22 22.45
C PRO A 90 5.67 -11.41 20.96
N GLN A 91 5.59 -12.64 20.44
CA GLN A 91 5.95 -12.94 19.05
C GLN A 91 4.75 -13.20 18.13
N LYS A 92 3.52 -13.11 18.67
CA LYS A 92 2.31 -13.46 17.94
C LYS A 92 1.11 -12.62 18.36
N LEU A 93 0.46 -12.01 17.38
CA LEU A 93 -0.82 -11.32 17.56
C LEU A 93 -1.93 -12.12 16.87
N THR A 94 -3.03 -12.37 17.58
CA THR A 94 -4.20 -13.07 17.04
C THR A 94 -5.42 -12.15 17.09
N LEU A 95 -6.02 -11.92 15.93
CA LEU A 95 -7.22 -11.11 15.72
C LEU A 95 -8.38 -11.99 15.24
N LYS A 96 -9.61 -11.54 15.49
CA LYS A 96 -10.85 -12.13 14.95
C LYS A 96 -11.48 -11.18 13.95
N SER A 97 -11.81 -11.71 12.78
CA SER A 97 -12.68 -11.03 11.83
C SER A 97 -14.14 -11.12 12.24
N THR A 98 -14.93 -10.13 11.77
CA THR A 98 -16.38 -10.11 11.90
C THR A 98 -17.01 -11.37 11.31
N ASP A 99 -16.41 -11.92 10.25
CA ASP A 99 -16.84 -13.16 9.60
C ASP A 99 -16.44 -14.43 10.36
N GLY A 100 -15.80 -14.29 11.54
CA GLY A 100 -15.37 -15.41 12.38
C GLY A 100 -13.98 -15.98 12.05
N ASN A 101 -13.33 -15.50 11.00
CA ASN A 101 -11.96 -15.90 10.64
C ASN A 101 -10.93 -15.47 11.69
N VAL A 102 -9.93 -16.32 11.93
CA VAL A 102 -8.81 -16.05 12.84
C VAL A 102 -7.62 -15.58 12.04
N ILE A 103 -7.19 -14.34 12.29
CA ILE A 103 -6.02 -13.75 11.63
C ILE A 103 -4.86 -13.76 12.62
N SER A 104 -3.72 -14.30 12.22
CA SER A 104 -2.53 -14.35 13.06
C SER A 104 -1.35 -13.68 12.39
N PHE A 105 -0.70 -12.77 13.12
CA PHE A 105 0.58 -12.18 12.78
C PHE A 105 1.65 -12.85 13.63
N SER A 106 2.68 -13.41 13.01
CA SER A 106 3.77 -14.07 13.71
C SER A 106 5.08 -13.87 12.97
N LYS A 107 6.17 -13.78 13.73
CA LYS A 107 7.51 -13.81 13.14
C LYS A 107 7.79 -15.20 12.57
N TYR A 108 8.25 -15.25 11.34
CA TYR A 108 8.78 -16.45 10.69
C TYR A 108 10.18 -16.11 10.16
N GLU A 109 11.22 -16.68 10.76
CA GLU A 109 12.63 -16.40 10.44
C GLU A 109 12.97 -14.90 10.49
N THR A 110 13.04 -14.23 9.34
CA THR A 110 13.34 -12.80 9.19
C THR A 110 12.14 -11.99 8.69
N LEU A 111 10.95 -12.58 8.68
CA LEU A 111 9.74 -12.02 8.10
C LEU A 111 8.64 -11.89 9.16
N LEU A 112 7.79 -10.87 9.02
CA LEU A 112 6.49 -10.83 9.68
C LEU A 112 5.45 -11.41 8.73
N ARG A 113 4.90 -12.56 9.12
CA ARG A 113 3.90 -13.28 8.34
C ARG A 113 2.51 -13.11 8.93
N ARG A 114 1.54 -12.80 8.06
CA ARG A 114 0.11 -12.89 8.34
C ARG A 114 -0.47 -14.17 7.75
N GLN A 115 -1.35 -14.80 8.52
CA GLN A 115 -2.11 -15.99 8.10
C GLN A 115 -3.58 -15.82 8.48
N VAL A 116 -4.48 -16.32 7.66
CA VAL A 116 -5.92 -16.34 7.89
C VAL A 116 -6.34 -17.80 8.05
N ASN A 117 -6.89 -18.16 9.20
CA ASN A 117 -7.23 -19.53 9.58
C ASN A 117 -6.05 -20.53 9.40
N GLY A 118 -4.82 -20.05 9.61
CA GLY A 118 -3.61 -20.84 9.40
C GLY A 118 -3.21 -21.05 7.92
N ALA A 119 -4.01 -20.56 6.98
CA ALA A 119 -3.72 -20.56 5.55
C ALA A 119 -3.22 -19.18 5.08
N GLY A 120 -2.55 -19.17 3.93
CA GLY A 120 -1.95 -17.96 3.36
C GLY A 120 -0.55 -17.66 3.90
N HIS A 121 0.23 -16.95 3.07
CA HIS A 121 1.57 -16.47 3.39
C HIS A 121 1.70 -15.04 2.89
N GLU A 122 1.13 -14.10 3.63
CA GLU A 122 1.25 -12.68 3.31
C GLU A 122 2.37 -12.08 4.16
N ILE A 123 3.37 -11.51 3.50
CA ILE A 123 4.55 -10.92 4.14
C ILE A 123 4.30 -9.44 4.32
N TYR A 124 4.32 -8.98 5.57
CA TYR A 124 4.04 -7.58 5.93
C TYR A 124 5.32 -6.76 6.15
N LEU A 125 6.37 -7.40 6.66
CA LEU A 125 7.67 -6.80 6.88
C LEU A 125 8.75 -7.84 6.61
N THR A 126 9.87 -7.39 6.05
CA THR A 126 11.07 -8.19 5.82
C THR A 126 12.22 -7.72 6.71
N ALA A 127 13.35 -8.42 6.66
CA ALA A 127 14.57 -8.01 7.35
C ALA A 127 14.41 -7.83 8.88
N LEU A 128 13.57 -8.64 9.52
CA LEU A 128 13.30 -8.57 10.96
C LEU A 128 14.27 -9.42 11.77
N LYS A 129 14.91 -8.79 12.75
CA LYS A 129 15.67 -9.47 13.80
C LYS A 129 14.78 -9.85 14.99
N GLY A 130 13.83 -9.00 15.34
CA GLY A 130 12.94 -9.23 16.49
C GLY A 130 11.62 -8.48 16.37
N ILE A 131 10.59 -9.03 17.01
CA ILE A 131 9.29 -8.40 17.15
C ILE A 131 8.79 -8.64 18.58
N ASN A 132 8.11 -7.63 19.13
CA ASN A 132 7.46 -7.72 20.42
C ASN A 132 6.10 -7.02 20.37
N PHE A 133 5.03 -7.78 20.55
CA PHE A 133 3.68 -7.25 20.77
C PHE A 133 3.36 -7.22 22.25
N SER A 134 2.84 -6.10 22.72
CA SER A 134 2.37 -5.93 24.09
C SER A 134 1.10 -5.09 24.11
N ILE A 135 0.26 -5.28 25.11
CA ILE A 135 -0.94 -4.48 25.31
C ILE A 135 -0.92 -3.85 26.69
N SER A 136 -1.14 -2.54 26.75
CA SER A 136 -1.18 -1.77 27.99
C SER A 136 -2.21 -0.66 27.86
N ASN A 137 -3.07 -0.50 28.86
CA ASN A 137 -4.12 0.54 28.88
C ASN A 137 -4.91 0.67 27.57
N GLU A 138 -5.40 -0.46 27.02
CA GLU A 138 -6.15 -0.51 25.75
C GLU A 138 -5.35 -0.07 24.50
N MET A 139 -4.03 0.07 24.63
CA MET A 139 -3.13 0.35 23.52
C MET A 139 -2.27 -0.86 23.19
N LEU A 140 -2.35 -1.31 21.95
CA LEU A 140 -1.43 -2.29 21.38
C LEU A 140 -0.12 -1.58 21.01
N SER A 141 0.97 -2.01 21.63
CA SER A 141 2.32 -1.56 21.32
C SER A 141 3.06 -2.64 20.53
N LEU A 142 3.65 -2.22 19.41
CA LEU A 142 4.47 -3.04 18.53
C LEU A 142 5.88 -2.46 18.52
N GLU A 143 6.83 -3.26 18.98
CA GLU A 143 8.26 -2.98 18.87
C GLU A 143 8.89 -3.93 17.86
N VAL A 144 9.64 -3.37 16.91
CA VAL A 144 10.31 -4.11 15.85
C VAL A 144 11.79 -3.74 15.82
N THR A 145 12.64 -4.76 15.75
CA THR A 145 14.08 -4.60 15.52
C THR A 145 14.42 -5.19 14.16
N PHE A 146 14.96 -4.37 13.26
CA PHE A 146 15.41 -4.78 11.93
C PHE A 146 16.82 -5.40 11.98
N SER A 147 17.22 -6.08 10.91
CA SER A 147 18.52 -6.75 10.80
C SER A 147 19.70 -5.78 10.77
N ASP A 148 19.47 -4.54 10.34
CA ASP A 148 20.43 -3.43 10.38
C ASP A 148 20.65 -2.87 11.82
N GLY A 149 19.87 -3.32 12.80
CA GLY A 149 19.91 -2.86 14.19
C GLY A 149 18.96 -1.69 14.48
N THR A 150 18.29 -1.14 13.47
CA THR A 150 17.27 -0.10 13.63
C THR A 150 16.11 -0.64 14.44
N LYS A 151 15.66 0.15 15.42
CA LYS A 151 14.48 -0.15 16.23
C LYS A 151 13.38 0.83 15.89
N LYS A 152 12.16 0.32 15.69
CA LYS A 152 10.97 1.13 15.48
C LYS A 152 9.86 0.67 16.41
N GLU A 153 9.11 1.62 16.94
CA GLU A 153 7.94 1.36 17.77
C GLU A 153 6.70 2.01 17.16
N ALA A 154 5.55 1.36 17.34
CA ALA A 154 4.26 1.91 16.97
C ALA A 154 3.19 1.55 18.01
N ARG A 155 2.24 2.46 18.21
CA ARG A 155 1.13 2.28 19.15
C ARG A 155 -0.20 2.45 18.44
N PHE A 156 -1.13 1.55 18.74
CA PHE A 156 -2.46 1.48 18.13
C PHE A 156 -3.50 1.41 19.23
N ILE A 157 -4.59 2.15 19.04
CA ILE A 157 -5.73 2.14 19.96
C ILE A 157 -6.60 0.94 19.61
N ASP A 158 -6.90 0.09 20.60
CA ASP A 158 -7.90 -0.95 20.46
C ASP A 158 -9.30 -0.35 20.69
N ASN A 159 -10.04 -0.11 19.60
CA ASN A 159 -11.40 0.42 19.70
C ASN A 159 -12.41 -0.64 20.19
N HIS A 160 -12.05 -1.92 20.17
CA HIS A 160 -12.92 -3.03 20.60
C HIS A 160 -12.75 -3.34 22.09
N ALA A 161 -11.63 -2.93 22.70
CA ALA A 161 -11.36 -3.02 24.14
C ALA A 161 -12.50 -2.47 25.01
N LYS A 162 -13.02 -1.29 24.66
CA LYS A 162 -14.04 -0.57 25.43
C LYS A 162 -15.40 -1.25 25.44
N SER A 163 -15.72 -2.03 24.40
CA SER A 163 -17.01 -2.73 24.29
C SER A 163 -17.03 -4.05 25.06
N ALA A 164 -15.87 -4.60 25.42
CA ALA A 164 -15.76 -5.97 25.92
C ALA A 164 -15.33 -6.09 27.39
N GLY A 165 -14.98 -5.00 28.09
CA GLY A 165 -14.57 -5.06 29.50
C GLY A 165 -13.38 -5.98 29.78
N LYS A 166 -12.55 -6.25 28.75
CA LYS A 166 -11.59 -7.36 28.71
C LYS A 166 -10.28 -7.10 29.48
N TYR A 167 -10.02 -5.87 29.92
CA TYR A 167 -8.76 -5.50 30.59
C TYR A 167 -9.00 -5.00 32.02
N ASN A 168 -9.67 -5.80 32.85
CA ASN A 168 -9.69 -5.57 34.30
C ASN A 168 -8.48 -6.24 34.96
N ALA A 169 -7.55 -5.38 35.41
CA ALA A 169 -6.62 -5.57 36.52
C ALA A 169 -6.07 -6.99 36.76
N SER A 170 -4.90 -7.30 36.19
CA SER A 170 -3.92 -8.11 36.92
C SER A 170 -2.48 -7.80 36.49
N ARG A 171 -1.74 -7.27 37.46
CA ARG A 171 -0.28 -7.04 37.53
C ARG A 171 0.32 -5.96 36.63
N SER A 172 0.29 -4.75 37.19
CA SER A 172 1.41 -3.82 37.13
C SER A 172 2.64 -4.45 37.83
N PRO A 173 3.78 -4.64 37.16
CA PRO A 173 5.06 -4.48 37.82
C PRO A 173 5.39 -2.99 37.77
N ALA A 174 5.52 -2.36 38.93
CA ALA A 174 6.06 -1.04 39.07
C ALA A 174 7.43 -0.99 38.38
N VAL A 175 7.50 -0.35 37.21
CA VAL A 175 8.77 0.06 36.60
C VAL A 175 8.84 1.57 36.74
N HIS A 176 9.63 1.93 37.73
CA HIS A 176 10.12 3.24 38.07
C HIS A 176 10.42 4.10 36.84
N SER A 177 9.75 5.23 36.75
CA SER A 177 10.00 6.29 35.78
C SER A 177 11.31 7.00 36.13
N ASP A 178 12.46 6.42 35.77
CA ASP A 178 13.78 7.06 35.90
C ASP A 178 14.71 6.61 34.78
N PHE A 179 14.28 6.80 33.52
CA PHE A 179 15.19 6.67 32.39
C PHE A 179 14.83 7.64 31.25
N ILE A 180 14.83 8.92 31.56
CA ILE A 180 14.93 9.99 30.57
C ILE A 180 16.07 10.91 31.02
N PHE A 181 16.99 11.16 30.08
CA PHE A 181 18.22 11.95 30.17
C PHE A 181 19.47 11.26 30.73
N GLY A 182 20.47 11.12 29.86
CA GLY A 182 21.79 10.59 30.18
C GLY A 182 22.51 11.40 31.25
N ARG A 183 22.98 10.69 32.28
CA ARG A 183 24.20 10.99 33.03
C ARG A 183 24.86 9.69 33.44
N THR A 184 26.13 9.58 33.12
CA THR A 184 27.07 8.55 33.60
C THR A 184 27.06 8.52 35.14
N PRO A 185 26.95 7.36 35.80
CA PRO A 185 27.03 7.30 37.26
C PRO A 185 28.49 7.39 37.72
N ALA A 186 28.85 8.54 38.29
CA ALA A 186 30.08 8.68 39.07
C ALA A 186 29.83 8.20 40.51
N HIS A 187 30.61 7.19 40.93
CA HIS A 187 31.11 6.93 42.28
C HIS A 187 30.17 7.22 43.47
N LEU A 188 29.55 6.16 44.03
CA LEU A 188 29.04 6.17 45.40
C LEU A 188 29.62 4.97 46.18
N LYS A 189 30.40 5.32 47.21
CA LYS A 189 31.10 4.46 48.18
C LYS A 189 30.08 3.65 49.03
N PRO A 190 30.38 2.41 49.45
CA PRO A 190 29.44 1.63 50.25
C PRO A 190 29.36 2.11 51.71
N PRO A 191 28.21 1.93 52.38
CA PRO A 191 28.00 2.35 53.77
C PRO A 191 28.64 1.37 54.75
N THR A 192 29.52 1.89 55.61
CA THR A 192 29.95 1.22 56.85
C THR A 192 28.84 1.35 57.88
N ASN A 193 28.16 0.24 58.21
CA ASN A 193 27.36 0.17 59.42
C ASN A 193 28.10 -0.67 60.47
N ARG A 194 28.21 -0.11 61.68
CA ARG A 194 28.94 -0.64 62.84
C ARG A 194 27.89 -0.97 63.91
N SER A 195 27.85 -2.22 64.38
CA SER A 195 27.62 -2.59 65.80
C SER A 195 27.44 -4.10 65.99
N LEU A 196 28.49 -4.76 66.46
CA LEU A 196 28.64 -5.30 67.82
C LEU A 196 30.11 -5.67 68.05
#